data_AF-A0A7W0WRQ7-F1
#
_entry.id   AF-A0A7W0WRQ7-F1
#
_cell.length_a   1.000
_cell.length_b   1.000
_cell.length_c   1.000
_cell.angle_alpha   90.00
_cell.angle_beta   90.00
_cell.angle_gamma   90.00
#
_symmetry.space_group_name_H-M   'P 1'
#
loop_
_entity.id
_entity.type
_entity.pdbx_description
1 polymer ?
#
loop_
_entity_poly.entity_id
_entity_poly.type
_entity_poly.pdbx_seq_one_letter_code
_entity_poly.pdbx_strand_id
1 'polypeptide(L)'
;VYLGWRDGCDGCTTDPAKWGFVGGDRCTSGLGAGNTCTTQTLGGTQVRLFGVDFDGDVDGNDKLYGSLHCTTPPASSGAIAPCPAGEFVVGTNGASTRCAPIASVVAAYVKEQCSLYLGWQDNCDGCVTTPAKWGKAGDAGCMNGQGGDNTCSEAMLVDQSVHLFGLNPDGDVDGNDKLHAGLRCGAAPSAMSSSMTMCPAGQFVVGTATDGSFLCESPAPAITNYFAERCSLFFGWADNCNGCTTPPTKWGTAKVGTCANGIGIDNTCTTFTLGEATVAMFGLSPYGDVDGNDALYVGFHCR
;
A
#
# COMPACT_ATOMS: atom_id res chain seq x y z
N VAL A 1 -3.59 -1.01 3.61
CA VAL A 1 -3.22 0.38 3.28
C VAL A 1 -3.85 1.28 4.31
N TYR A 2 -3.04 2.08 4.98
CA TYR A 2 -3.48 3.12 5.91
C TYR A 2 -3.49 4.46 5.18
N LEU A 3 -4.49 5.27 5.48
CA LEU A 3 -4.62 6.66 5.02
C LEU A 3 -5.04 7.50 6.21
N GLY A 4 -4.48 8.70 6.33
CA GLY A 4 -4.84 9.63 7.40
C GLY A 4 -4.68 11.08 6.99
N TRP A 5 -5.33 11.96 7.75
CA TRP A 5 -5.37 13.40 7.54
C TRP A 5 -5.07 14.13 8.85
N ARG A 6 -4.42 15.29 8.72
CA ARG A 6 -4.27 16.24 9.82
C ARG A 6 -4.18 17.67 9.27
N ASP A 7 -5.13 18.48 9.75
CA ASP A 7 -5.15 19.94 9.59
C ASP A 7 -4.15 20.62 10.56
N GLY A 8 -3.53 21.73 10.17
CA GLY A 8 -2.76 22.59 11.08
C GLY A 8 -1.39 22.02 11.46
N CYS A 9 -0.76 21.27 10.56
CA CYS A 9 0.44 20.45 10.77
C CYS A 9 1.59 20.73 9.77
N ASP A 10 2.07 21.98 9.70
CA ASP A 10 3.25 22.28 8.88
C ASP A 10 4.51 21.62 9.48
N GLY A 11 5.16 20.76 8.70
CA GLY A 11 6.34 19.99 9.13
C GLY A 11 6.15 19.09 10.36
N CYS A 12 4.93 18.87 10.84
CA CYS A 12 4.70 18.23 12.12
C CYS A 12 4.81 16.69 12.02
N THR A 13 5.33 16.05 13.08
CA THR A 13 5.48 14.58 13.17
C THR A 13 4.37 13.93 13.98
N THR A 14 3.30 14.67 14.26
CA THR A 14 2.25 14.22 15.15
C THR A 14 1.28 13.33 14.39
N ASP A 15 0.80 12.27 15.03
CA ASP A 15 -0.10 11.28 14.43
C ASP A 15 -1.32 11.91 13.73
N PRO A 16 -1.86 11.26 12.69
CA PRO A 16 -3.04 11.77 11.99
C PRO A 16 -4.22 11.95 12.95
N ALA A 17 -4.94 13.07 12.82
CA ALA A 17 -6.13 13.35 13.61
C ALA A 17 -7.32 12.49 13.13
N LYS A 18 -7.37 12.25 11.82
CA LYS A 18 -8.32 11.35 11.17
C LYS A 18 -7.56 10.25 10.46
N TRP A 19 -7.97 8.99 10.60
CA TRP A 19 -7.32 7.92 9.87
C TRP A 19 -8.22 6.69 9.77
N GLY A 20 -7.83 5.78 8.89
CA GLY A 20 -8.42 4.45 8.78
C GLY A 20 -7.55 3.58 7.89
N PHE A 21 -8.06 2.39 7.60
CA PHE A 21 -7.36 1.48 6.70
C PHE A 21 -8.30 0.60 5.91
N VAL A 22 -7.75 0.11 4.80
CA VAL A 22 -8.40 -0.82 3.91
C VAL A 22 -7.46 -1.96 3.52
N GLY A 23 -8.02 -3.15 3.41
CA GLY A 23 -7.38 -4.37 2.92
C GLY A 23 -8.35 -5.20 2.09
N GLY A 24 -7.88 -6.35 1.60
CA GLY A 24 -8.65 -7.20 0.69
C GLY A 24 -9.96 -7.72 1.27
N ASP A 25 -10.05 -7.88 2.60
CA ASP A 25 -11.19 -8.43 3.33
C ASP A 25 -11.81 -7.45 4.34
N ARG A 26 -11.14 -6.33 4.64
CA ARG A 26 -11.52 -5.42 5.73
C ARG A 26 -11.42 -3.95 5.32
N CYS A 27 -12.34 -3.14 5.83
CA CYS A 27 -12.22 -1.69 5.90
C CYS A 27 -12.51 -1.27 7.34
N THR A 28 -11.76 -0.32 7.89
CA THR A 28 -12.00 0.18 9.24
C THR A 28 -11.75 1.69 9.28
N SER A 29 -12.77 2.44 9.69
CA SER A 29 -12.62 3.83 10.11
C SER A 29 -11.95 3.83 11.48
N GLY A 30 -10.83 4.55 11.59
CA GLY A 30 -10.10 4.76 12.82
C GLY A 30 -10.65 5.95 13.59
N LEU A 31 -9.75 6.84 14.04
CA LEU A 31 -10.13 8.10 14.68
C LEU A 31 -10.56 9.14 13.63
N GLY A 32 -11.36 10.13 14.04
CA GLY A 32 -11.87 11.20 13.18
C GLY A 32 -13.33 11.00 12.76
N ALA A 33 -14.14 12.05 12.88
CA ALA A 33 -15.52 12.06 12.37
C ALA A 33 -15.51 12.07 10.83
N GLY A 34 -16.63 11.69 10.21
CA GLY A 34 -16.83 11.77 8.75
C GLY A 34 -16.12 10.71 7.90
N ASN A 35 -15.10 10.03 8.44
CA ASN A 35 -14.47 8.85 7.85
C ASN A 35 -15.49 7.76 7.46
N THR A 36 -15.38 7.25 6.24
CA THR A 36 -16.29 6.23 5.71
C THR A 36 -15.59 4.93 5.36
N CYS A 37 -16.33 3.82 5.49
CA CYS A 37 -15.97 2.54 4.94
C CYS A 37 -17.11 2.03 4.07
N THR A 38 -16.86 1.93 2.77
CA THR A 38 -17.87 1.52 1.80
C THR A 38 -17.36 0.38 0.92
N THR A 39 -18.28 -0.29 0.23
CA THR A 39 -17.93 -1.27 -0.81
C THR A 39 -18.55 -0.80 -2.10
N GLN A 40 -17.70 -0.53 -3.09
CA GLN A 40 -18.12 0.04 -4.38
C GLN A 40 -17.66 -0.85 -5.53
N THR A 41 -18.30 -0.71 -6.68
CA THR A 41 -17.85 -1.37 -7.92
C THR A 41 -17.09 -0.37 -8.78
N LEU A 42 -15.76 -0.49 -8.84
CA LEU A 42 -14.88 0.33 -9.67
C LEU A 42 -14.30 -0.51 -10.81
N GLY A 43 -14.56 -0.11 -12.06
CA GLY A 43 -14.09 -0.85 -13.24
C GLY A 43 -14.54 -2.31 -13.26
N GLY A 44 -15.74 -2.62 -12.76
CA GLY A 44 -16.25 -4.00 -12.64
C GLY A 44 -15.65 -4.81 -11.49
N THR A 45 -14.83 -4.20 -10.62
CA THR A 45 -14.26 -4.83 -9.42
C THR A 45 -15.00 -4.36 -8.19
N GLN A 46 -15.47 -5.28 -7.34
CA GLN A 46 -15.94 -4.91 -6.02
C GLN A 46 -14.73 -4.59 -5.13
N VAL A 47 -14.65 -3.36 -4.65
CA VAL A 47 -13.52 -2.83 -3.88
C VAL A 47 -14.07 -2.20 -2.61
N ARG A 48 -13.46 -2.55 -1.47
CA ARG A 48 -13.69 -1.80 -0.24
C ARG A 48 -12.91 -0.49 -0.32
N LEU A 49 -13.55 0.61 0.02
CA LEU A 49 -12.94 1.93 0.04
C LEU A 49 -13.01 2.49 1.44
N PHE A 50 -11.86 2.93 1.93
CA PHE A 50 -11.78 3.85 3.06
C PHE A 50 -11.77 5.27 2.50
N GLY A 51 -12.73 6.09 2.90
CA GLY A 51 -12.80 7.51 2.58
C GLY A 51 -12.42 8.34 3.80
N VAL A 52 -11.46 9.24 3.64
CA VAL A 52 -11.14 10.30 4.61
C VAL A 52 -11.71 11.61 4.08
N ASP A 53 -12.46 12.31 4.92
CA ASP A 53 -12.89 13.68 4.68
C ASP A 53 -11.86 14.64 5.28
N PHE A 54 -11.57 15.72 4.56
CA PHE A 54 -10.66 16.75 5.04
C PHE A 54 -11.42 17.58 6.07
N ASP A 55 -10.83 17.83 7.24
CA ASP A 55 -11.35 18.88 8.13
C ASP A 55 -10.65 20.17 7.74
N GLY A 56 -11.38 21.27 7.63
CA GLY A 56 -10.81 22.59 7.33
C GLY A 56 -10.66 22.89 5.84
N ASP A 57 -9.79 23.83 5.53
CA ASP A 57 -9.16 23.98 4.23
C ASP A 57 -8.10 22.88 4.03
N VAL A 58 -7.70 22.67 2.77
CA VAL A 58 -6.56 21.82 2.43
C VAL A 58 -5.50 22.72 1.83
N ASP A 59 -4.49 23.05 2.63
CA ASP A 59 -3.41 23.93 2.28
C ASP A 59 -2.01 23.43 2.71
N GLY A 60 -0.99 24.27 2.48
CA GLY A 60 0.41 23.96 2.79
C GLY A 60 0.74 23.81 4.27
N ASN A 61 -0.22 24.01 5.16
CA ASN A 61 -0.08 23.73 6.57
C ASN A 61 -0.54 22.30 6.91
N ASP A 62 -1.04 21.51 5.97
CA ASP A 62 -1.64 20.21 6.27
C ASP A 62 -0.80 18.97 5.95
N LYS A 63 -1.32 17.81 6.39
CA LYS A 63 -0.70 16.51 6.13
C LYS A 63 -1.68 15.44 5.68
N LEU A 64 -1.35 14.87 4.51
CA LEU A 64 -1.88 13.59 4.06
C LEU A 64 -0.89 12.46 4.36
N TYR A 65 -1.32 11.50 5.17
CA TYR A 65 -0.53 10.33 5.56
C TYR A 65 -0.92 9.10 4.75
N GLY A 66 0.07 8.32 4.31
CA GLY A 66 -0.17 7.02 3.69
C GLY A 66 0.87 5.97 4.08
N SER A 67 0.44 4.70 4.15
CA SER A 67 1.34 3.56 4.33
C SER A 67 0.77 2.24 3.81
N LEU A 68 1.67 1.35 3.39
CA LEU A 68 1.35 -0.06 3.19
C LEU A 68 1.79 -0.86 4.42
N HIS A 69 0.82 -1.33 5.20
CA HIS A 69 1.04 -2.20 6.34
C HIS A 69 0.44 -3.59 6.11
N CYS A 70 1.19 -4.63 6.45
CA CYS A 70 0.77 -6.02 6.39
C CYS A 70 0.85 -6.65 7.78
N THR A 71 -0.24 -7.28 8.23
CA THR A 71 -0.24 -8.04 9.48
C THR A 71 0.27 -9.46 9.22
N THR A 72 1.07 -10.00 10.13
CA THR A 72 1.50 -11.40 10.04
C THR A 72 0.42 -12.27 10.67
N PRO A 73 -0.13 -13.27 9.96
CA PRO A 73 -1.01 -14.25 10.58
C PRO A 73 -0.30 -14.95 11.74
N PRO A 74 -1.02 -15.43 12.76
CA PRO A 74 -0.41 -16.25 13.80
C PRO A 74 0.33 -17.43 13.17
N ALA A 75 1.54 -17.72 13.65
CA ALA A 75 2.25 -18.92 13.22
C ALA A 75 1.39 -20.14 13.57
N SER A 76 1.11 -21.00 12.58
CA SER A 76 0.52 -22.30 12.87
C SER A 76 1.55 -23.18 13.58
N SER A 77 1.08 -24.03 14.50
CA SER A 77 1.92 -25.01 15.17
C SER A 77 2.38 -26.03 14.12
N GLY A 78 3.61 -25.88 13.62
CA GLY A 78 4.17 -26.64 12.49
C GLY A 78 3.70 -28.09 12.43
N ALA A 79 2.78 -28.36 11.51
CA ALA A 79 2.13 -29.64 11.38
C ALA A 79 3.13 -30.71 10.92
N ILE A 80 2.86 -31.95 11.30
CA ILE A 80 3.56 -33.13 10.81
C ILE A 80 2.73 -33.73 9.66
N ALA A 81 3.40 -34.14 8.59
CA ALA A 81 2.77 -34.54 7.32
C ALA A 81 1.56 -35.51 7.46
N PRO A 82 0.56 -35.40 6.56
CA PRO A 82 0.52 -34.51 5.38
C PRO A 82 0.36 -33.04 5.76
N CYS A 83 1.00 -32.13 5.01
CA CYS A 83 0.86 -30.69 5.27
C CYS A 83 -0.60 -30.26 5.07
N PRO A 84 -1.19 -29.52 6.04
CA PRO A 84 -2.50 -28.91 5.86
C PRO A 84 -2.54 -27.99 4.64
N ALA A 85 -3.75 -27.74 4.13
CA ALA A 85 -3.94 -26.76 3.07
C ALA A 85 -3.39 -25.38 3.50
N GLY A 86 -2.58 -24.76 2.64
CA GLY A 86 -1.92 -23.48 2.92
C GLY A 86 -0.54 -23.61 3.59
N GLU A 87 -0.09 -24.83 3.89
CA GLU A 87 1.26 -25.10 4.39
C GLU A 87 2.10 -25.89 3.39
N PHE A 88 3.41 -25.64 3.42
CA PHE A 88 4.38 -26.26 2.53
C PHE A 88 5.50 -26.89 3.35
N VAL A 89 6.12 -27.92 2.77
CA VAL A 89 7.24 -28.62 3.39
C VAL A 89 8.44 -27.69 3.51
N VAL A 90 8.97 -27.58 4.72
CA VAL A 90 10.19 -26.81 5.04
C VAL A 90 11.34 -27.70 5.47
N GLY A 91 11.11 -29.01 5.63
CA GLY A 91 12.15 -29.97 5.98
C GLY A 91 11.64 -31.16 6.77
N THR A 92 12.53 -31.80 7.54
CA THR A 92 12.22 -32.95 8.40
C THR A 92 12.86 -32.81 9.78
N ASN A 93 12.27 -33.44 10.80
CA ASN A 93 12.88 -33.66 12.12
C ASN A 93 13.11 -35.15 12.38
N GLY A 94 13.82 -35.81 11.46
CA GLY A 94 14.01 -37.26 11.47
C GLY A 94 12.95 -37.95 10.63
N ALA A 95 12.11 -38.79 11.25
CA ALA A 95 11.09 -39.57 10.54
C ALA A 95 9.85 -38.77 10.11
N SER A 96 9.78 -37.47 10.42
CA SER A 96 8.59 -36.65 10.24
C SER A 96 8.91 -35.39 9.43
N THR A 97 8.04 -35.06 8.49
CA THR A 97 8.09 -33.84 7.69
C THR A 97 7.54 -32.66 8.49
N ARG A 98 8.18 -31.49 8.38
CA ARG A 98 7.69 -30.24 8.95
C ARG A 98 7.08 -29.35 7.88
N CYS A 99 5.96 -28.74 8.23
CA CYS A 99 5.23 -27.82 7.39
C CYS A 99 5.25 -26.40 7.98
N ALA A 100 5.20 -25.38 7.11
CA ALA A 100 5.06 -23.98 7.51
C ALA A 100 4.06 -23.26 6.58
N PRO A 101 3.32 -22.25 7.10
CA PRO A 101 2.31 -21.54 6.32
C PRO A 101 2.95 -20.57 5.32
N ILE A 102 2.50 -20.61 4.07
CA ILE A 102 2.96 -19.67 3.03
C ILE A 102 2.61 -18.22 3.37
N ALA A 103 1.51 -18.00 4.11
CA ALA A 103 1.04 -16.67 4.46
C ALA A 103 2.06 -15.88 5.30
N SER A 104 2.85 -16.55 6.14
CA SER A 104 3.93 -15.91 6.90
C SER A 104 5.04 -15.37 5.99
N VAL A 105 5.37 -16.11 4.92
CA VAL A 105 6.39 -15.71 3.94
C VAL A 105 5.87 -14.62 3.01
N VAL A 106 4.58 -14.68 2.63
CA VAL A 106 3.92 -13.58 1.91
C VAL A 106 3.95 -12.30 2.75
N ALA A 107 3.56 -12.37 4.03
CA ALA A 107 3.58 -11.22 4.91
C ALA A 107 5.00 -10.66 5.08
N ALA A 108 6.01 -11.52 5.29
CA ALA A 108 7.40 -11.09 5.38
C ALA A 108 7.88 -10.40 4.09
N TYR A 109 7.58 -10.96 2.93
CA TYR A 109 7.92 -10.34 1.64
C TYR A 109 7.25 -8.97 1.50
N VAL A 110 5.96 -8.85 1.76
CA VAL A 110 5.25 -7.57 1.65
C VAL A 110 5.83 -6.54 2.62
N LYS A 111 6.12 -6.97 3.86
CA LYS A 111 6.71 -6.12 4.89
C LYS A 111 8.06 -5.52 4.47
N GLU A 112 8.91 -6.36 3.90
CA GLU A 112 10.29 -5.98 3.57
C GLU A 112 10.41 -5.29 2.21
N GLN A 113 9.59 -5.70 1.24
CA GLN A 113 9.81 -5.33 -0.16
C GLN A 113 8.78 -4.35 -0.70
N CYS A 114 7.59 -4.27 -0.12
CA CYS A 114 6.52 -3.44 -0.66
C CYS A 114 6.39 -2.09 0.07
N SER A 115 6.09 -1.05 -0.69
CA SER A 115 5.81 0.29 -0.15
C SER A 115 4.75 1.00 -0.97
N LEU A 116 3.95 1.80 -0.27
CA LEU A 116 3.09 2.82 -0.88
C LEU A 116 3.94 4.05 -1.19
N TYR A 117 3.78 4.61 -2.38
CA TYR A 117 4.38 5.87 -2.78
C TYR A 117 3.28 6.92 -2.90
N LEU A 118 3.51 8.09 -2.32
CA LEU A 118 2.68 9.28 -2.51
C LEU A 118 3.53 10.39 -3.12
N GLY A 119 2.92 11.22 -3.95
CA GLY A 119 3.55 12.39 -4.51
C GLY A 119 2.56 13.52 -4.74
N TRP A 120 3.08 14.74 -4.72
CA TRP A 120 2.31 15.96 -4.96
C TRP A 120 2.97 16.81 -6.04
N GLN A 121 2.14 17.45 -6.84
CA GLN A 121 2.53 18.43 -7.82
C GLN A 121 1.48 19.54 -7.88
N ASP A 122 1.91 20.76 -7.58
CA ASP A 122 1.12 21.98 -7.71
C ASP A 122 1.11 22.49 -9.17
N ASN A 123 0.03 23.14 -9.61
CA ASN A 123 -0.10 23.81 -10.92
C ASN A 123 0.22 22.88 -12.10
N CYS A 124 -0.35 21.69 -12.07
CA CYS A 124 -0.12 20.57 -12.98
C CYS A 124 -1.44 20.00 -13.55
N ASP A 125 -1.98 20.69 -14.55
CA ASP A 125 -3.02 20.10 -15.41
C ASP A 125 -2.40 19.06 -16.36
N GLY A 126 -2.65 17.79 -16.06
CA GLY A 126 -2.23 16.67 -16.91
C GLY A 126 -0.72 16.47 -17.02
N CYS A 127 0.07 17.00 -16.10
CA CYS A 127 1.52 16.85 -16.20
C CYS A 127 1.96 15.39 -16.02
N VAL A 128 3.07 15.08 -16.68
CA VAL A 128 3.76 13.77 -16.66
C VAL A 128 5.17 13.90 -16.11
N THR A 129 5.49 15.06 -15.53
CA THR A 129 6.76 15.29 -14.82
C THR A 129 6.72 14.63 -13.46
N THR A 130 7.89 14.25 -12.96
CA THR A 130 8.03 13.69 -11.61
C THR A 130 7.45 14.65 -10.56
N PRO A 131 6.66 14.15 -9.59
CA PRO A 131 6.11 14.96 -8.51
C PRO A 131 7.18 15.80 -7.82
N ALA A 132 6.91 17.09 -7.64
CA ALA A 132 7.79 18.03 -6.94
C ALA A 132 8.06 17.59 -5.50
N LYS A 133 7.06 16.97 -4.87
CA LYS A 133 7.15 16.32 -3.57
C LYS A 133 6.80 14.85 -3.69
N TRP A 134 7.54 13.99 -3.00
CA TRP A 134 7.17 12.58 -2.90
C TRP A 134 7.86 11.90 -1.73
N GLY A 135 7.35 10.73 -1.39
CA GLY A 135 7.99 9.81 -0.47
C GLY A 135 7.29 8.46 -0.50
N LYS A 136 7.67 7.60 0.44
CA LYS A 136 7.11 6.26 0.54
C LYS A 136 7.06 5.76 1.97
N ALA A 137 6.16 4.83 2.21
CA ALA A 137 6.09 4.09 3.47
C ALA A 137 5.64 2.65 3.26
N GLY A 138 6.25 1.75 4.03
CA GLY A 138 5.87 0.35 4.19
C GLY A 138 6.29 -0.14 5.59
N ASP A 139 6.12 -1.43 5.87
CA ASP A 139 6.47 -1.97 7.20
C ASP A 139 7.97 -1.94 7.50
N ALA A 140 8.83 -1.95 6.48
CA ALA A 140 10.28 -1.81 6.68
C ALA A 140 10.72 -0.38 7.05
N GLY A 141 9.84 0.60 6.92
CA GLY A 141 10.15 2.01 7.18
C GLY A 141 9.44 2.97 6.23
N CYS A 142 9.66 4.26 6.46
CA CYS A 142 9.30 5.32 5.54
C CYS A 142 10.54 6.09 5.06
N MET A 143 10.36 6.89 4.02
CA MET A 143 11.41 7.74 3.45
C MET A 143 10.79 9.00 2.88
N ASN A 144 11.37 10.14 3.24
CA ASN A 144 11.16 11.39 2.54
C ASN A 144 11.98 11.37 1.24
N GLY A 145 11.30 11.52 0.11
CA GLY A 145 11.92 11.66 -1.20
C GLY A 145 12.30 13.11 -1.47
N GLN A 146 11.91 13.61 -2.63
CA GLN A 146 12.07 15.03 -2.97
C GLN A 146 10.97 15.86 -2.31
N GLY A 147 11.24 17.16 -2.10
CA GLY A 147 10.28 18.10 -1.54
C GLY A 147 10.54 18.43 -0.07
N GLY A 148 10.35 19.71 0.29
CA GLY A 148 10.43 20.18 1.68
C GLY A 148 9.26 19.71 2.53
N ASP A 149 9.48 19.74 3.84
CA ASP A 149 8.48 19.63 4.92
C ASP A 149 7.67 18.34 4.98
N ASN A 150 7.86 17.40 4.06
CA ASN A 150 7.36 16.03 4.19
C ASN A 150 7.90 15.37 5.46
N THR A 151 7.12 14.46 6.05
CA THR A 151 7.50 13.75 7.26
C THR A 151 7.53 12.24 7.05
N CYS A 152 8.45 11.61 7.75
CA CYS A 152 8.52 10.16 7.89
C CYS A 152 8.55 9.88 9.39
N SER A 153 7.48 9.28 9.89
CA SER A 153 7.29 8.99 11.31
C SER A 153 6.79 7.57 11.52
N GLU A 154 6.91 7.09 12.75
CA GLU A 154 6.29 5.86 13.22
C GLU A 154 5.15 6.26 14.15
N ALA A 155 3.95 5.73 13.92
CA ALA A 155 2.75 6.02 14.69
C ALA A 155 2.13 4.72 15.21
N MET A 156 1.55 4.78 16.42
CA MET A 156 0.75 3.69 16.96
C MET A 156 -0.71 3.89 16.57
N LEU A 157 -1.15 3.24 15.49
CA LEU A 157 -2.53 3.30 15.02
C LEU A 157 -3.28 2.06 15.52
N VAL A 158 -4.11 2.27 16.56
CA VAL A 158 -4.70 1.21 17.40
C VAL A 158 -3.61 0.48 18.19
N ASP A 159 -3.24 -0.71 17.73
CA ASP A 159 -2.29 -1.64 18.34
C ASP A 159 -1.19 -2.06 17.35
N GLN A 160 -1.15 -1.40 16.19
CA GLN A 160 -0.13 -1.60 15.17
C GLN A 160 0.83 -0.43 15.18
N SER A 161 2.14 -0.72 15.20
CA SER A 161 3.14 0.26 14.82
C SER A 161 3.17 0.35 13.29
N VAL A 162 2.97 1.56 12.77
CA VAL A 162 2.89 1.83 11.33
C VAL A 162 3.83 2.97 11.01
N HIS A 163 4.75 2.74 10.07
CA HIS A 163 5.52 3.83 9.47
C HIS A 163 4.63 4.61 8.51
N LEU A 164 4.56 5.92 8.67
CA LEU A 164 3.76 6.82 7.88
C LEU A 164 4.65 7.78 7.10
N PHE A 165 4.34 7.96 5.83
CA PHE A 165 4.82 9.09 5.06
C PHE A 165 3.72 10.17 5.07
N GLY A 166 4.05 11.35 5.61
CA GLY A 166 3.20 12.54 5.65
C GLY A 166 3.59 13.52 4.54
N LEU A 167 2.76 13.58 3.50
CA LEU A 167 2.89 14.50 2.38
C LEU A 167 2.31 15.88 2.78
N ASN A 168 3.11 16.93 2.60
CA ASN A 168 2.61 18.32 2.61
C ASN A 168 2.27 18.70 1.16
N PRO A 169 1.03 19.12 0.82
CA PRO A 169 0.75 19.62 -0.52
C PRO A 169 1.53 20.91 -0.85
N ASP A 170 1.83 21.80 0.09
CA ASP A 170 2.14 23.21 -0.18
C ASP A 170 1.02 23.93 -0.92
N GLY A 171 0.79 25.20 -0.56
CA GLY A 171 -0.21 26.01 -1.23
C GLY A 171 -1.63 25.46 -1.03
N ASP A 172 -2.58 26.05 -1.72
CA ASP A 172 -3.95 25.56 -1.82
C ASP A 172 -4.03 24.25 -2.61
N VAL A 173 -4.98 23.39 -2.24
CA VAL A 173 -5.32 22.20 -3.02
C VAL A 173 -6.58 22.50 -3.84
N ASP A 174 -6.42 22.57 -5.15
CA ASP A 174 -7.45 22.93 -6.12
C ASP A 174 -7.46 22.01 -7.36
N GLY A 175 -8.24 22.40 -8.38
CA GLY A 175 -8.42 21.62 -9.60
C GLY A 175 -7.18 21.48 -10.49
N ASN A 176 -6.18 22.34 -10.32
CA ASN A 176 -4.97 22.37 -11.11
C ASN A 176 -3.85 21.47 -10.55
N ASP A 177 -4.02 20.91 -9.35
CA ASP A 177 -3.00 20.09 -8.70
C ASP A 177 -3.03 18.61 -9.10
N LYS A 178 -2.01 17.86 -8.66
CA LYS A 178 -2.00 16.39 -8.72
C LYS A 178 -1.54 15.72 -7.44
N LEU A 179 -2.42 14.87 -6.94
CA LEU A 179 -2.08 13.86 -5.94
C LEU A 179 -1.78 12.51 -6.62
N HIS A 180 -0.52 12.08 -6.54
CA HIS A 180 -0.06 10.81 -7.10
C HIS A 180 -0.03 9.72 -6.04
N ALA A 181 -0.53 8.53 -6.38
CA ALA A 181 -0.40 7.32 -5.57
C ALA A 181 0.07 6.13 -6.40
N GLY A 182 0.99 5.35 -5.84
CA GLY A 182 1.54 4.17 -6.50
C GLY A 182 1.95 3.08 -5.53
N LEU A 183 2.09 1.87 -6.06
CA LEU A 183 2.50 0.69 -5.32
C LEU A 183 3.71 0.07 -6.00
N ARG A 184 4.74 -0.24 -5.21
CA ARG A 184 5.90 -0.98 -5.69
C ARG A 184 6.31 -2.01 -4.67
N CYS A 185 6.70 -3.18 -5.18
CA CYS A 185 7.45 -4.16 -4.42
C CYS A 185 8.83 -4.36 -5.05
N GLY A 186 9.87 -4.46 -4.22
CA GLY A 186 11.22 -4.79 -4.62
C GLY A 186 11.32 -6.21 -5.18
N ALA A 187 12.45 -6.51 -5.84
CA ALA A 187 12.70 -7.86 -6.28
C ALA A 187 12.88 -8.78 -5.07
N ALA A 188 12.23 -9.93 -5.13
CA ALA A 188 12.50 -11.02 -4.22
C ALA A 188 13.99 -11.43 -4.22
N PRO A 189 14.60 -11.68 -3.06
CA PRO A 189 15.89 -12.36 -3.03
C PRO A 189 15.72 -13.80 -3.57
N SER A 190 16.29 -14.04 -4.75
CA SER A 190 16.30 -15.35 -5.41
C SER A 190 17.58 -16.09 -5.06
N ALA A 191 17.61 -16.74 -3.90
CA ALA A 191 18.70 -17.65 -3.54
C ALA A 191 18.16 -19.07 -3.42
N MET A 192 18.51 -19.93 -4.38
CA MET A 192 18.38 -21.36 -4.22
C MET A 192 19.43 -21.83 -3.21
N SER A 193 19.04 -22.68 -2.27
CA SER A 193 19.95 -23.27 -1.31
C SER A 193 19.70 -24.78 -1.20
N SER A 194 20.65 -25.50 -0.60
CA SER A 194 20.51 -26.92 -0.28
C SER A 194 20.66 -27.15 1.22
N SER A 195 19.83 -28.01 1.80
CA SER A 195 19.91 -28.38 3.22
C SER A 195 19.56 -29.83 3.47
N MET A 196 20.27 -30.49 4.38
CA MET A 196 20.02 -31.90 4.74
C MET A 196 18.82 -32.09 5.66
N THR A 197 18.34 -31.04 6.33
CA THR A 197 17.32 -31.16 7.38
C THR A 197 16.20 -30.14 7.23
N MET A 198 16.54 -28.85 7.15
CA MET A 198 15.57 -27.75 7.11
C MET A 198 15.99 -26.69 6.11
N CYS A 199 15.06 -26.24 5.29
CA CYS A 199 15.26 -25.06 4.47
C CYS A 199 15.50 -23.82 5.35
N PRO A 200 16.30 -22.86 4.87
CA PRO A 200 16.42 -21.55 5.52
C PRO A 200 15.05 -20.91 5.73
N ALA A 201 14.94 -20.03 6.72
CA ALA A 201 13.72 -19.28 6.95
C ALA A 201 13.29 -18.53 5.67
N GLY A 202 12.00 -18.61 5.33
CA GLY A 202 11.45 -18.02 4.11
C GLY A 202 11.62 -18.88 2.84
N GLN A 203 12.21 -20.08 2.94
CA GLN A 203 12.34 -21.02 1.81
C GLN A 203 11.55 -22.31 2.05
N PHE A 204 11.15 -22.95 0.94
CA PHE A 204 10.40 -24.20 0.92
C PHE A 204 11.12 -25.25 0.10
N VAL A 205 10.88 -26.52 0.45
CA VAL A 205 11.40 -27.65 -0.32
C VAL A 205 10.71 -27.69 -1.68
N VAL A 206 11.49 -27.54 -2.75
CA VAL A 206 11.02 -27.67 -4.14
C VAL A 206 11.49 -28.96 -4.80
N GLY A 207 12.45 -29.65 -4.17
CA GLY A 207 12.97 -30.91 -4.67
C GLY A 207 13.92 -31.59 -3.69
N THR A 208 14.43 -32.74 -4.11
CA THR A 208 15.49 -33.46 -3.43
C THR A 208 16.65 -33.67 -4.40
N ALA A 209 17.86 -33.37 -3.95
CA ALA A 209 19.08 -33.64 -4.69
C ALA A 209 19.46 -35.12 -4.60
N THR A 210 20.43 -35.54 -5.41
CA THR A 210 20.89 -36.93 -5.50
C THR A 210 21.58 -37.43 -4.23
N ASP A 211 22.12 -36.53 -3.41
CA ASP A 211 22.71 -36.83 -2.10
C ASP A 211 21.67 -36.91 -0.96
N GLY A 212 20.39 -36.72 -1.28
CA GLY A 212 19.29 -36.72 -0.33
C GLY A 212 19.04 -35.37 0.36
N SER A 213 19.82 -34.32 0.04
CA SER A 213 19.53 -32.97 0.55
C SER A 213 18.27 -32.39 -0.11
N PHE A 214 17.58 -31.51 0.61
CA PHE A 214 16.48 -30.72 0.06
C PHE A 214 17.03 -29.58 -0.79
N LEU A 215 16.43 -29.39 -1.96
CA LEU A 215 16.55 -28.16 -2.74
C LEU A 215 15.50 -27.19 -2.21
N CYS A 216 15.96 -26.04 -1.74
CA CYS A 216 15.16 -25.02 -1.09
C CYS A 216 15.12 -23.75 -1.95
N GLU A 217 13.93 -23.23 -2.16
CA GLU A 217 13.72 -21.96 -2.90
C GLU A 217 12.79 -21.03 -2.13
N SER A 218 13.03 -19.72 -2.31
CA SER A 218 12.12 -18.69 -1.85
C SER A 218 10.89 -18.62 -2.78
N PRO A 219 9.66 -18.56 -2.25
CA PRO A 219 8.48 -18.35 -3.08
C PRO A 219 8.35 -16.90 -3.55
N ALA A 220 9.25 -16.01 -3.11
CA ALA A 220 9.11 -14.58 -3.30
C ALA A 220 9.02 -14.15 -4.79
N PRO A 221 9.64 -14.82 -5.79
CA PRO A 221 9.36 -14.52 -7.20
C PRO A 221 7.89 -14.77 -7.59
N ALA A 222 7.30 -15.88 -7.12
CA ALA A 222 5.89 -16.17 -7.36
C ALA A 222 4.97 -15.17 -6.64
N ILE A 223 5.34 -14.76 -5.42
CA ILE A 223 4.62 -13.72 -4.66
C ILE A 223 4.71 -12.38 -5.39
N THR A 224 5.89 -12.01 -5.91
CA THR A 224 6.12 -10.80 -6.70
C THR A 224 5.21 -10.76 -7.93
N ASN A 225 5.19 -11.84 -8.70
CA ASN A 225 4.34 -11.96 -9.89
C ASN A 225 2.86 -11.88 -9.53
N TYR A 226 2.44 -12.60 -8.49
CA TYR A 226 1.05 -12.55 -8.01
C TYR A 226 0.66 -11.12 -7.63
N PHE A 227 1.51 -10.43 -6.86
CA PHE A 227 1.22 -9.07 -6.42
C PHE A 227 1.15 -8.09 -7.60
N ALA A 228 2.06 -8.22 -8.57
CA ALA A 228 2.06 -7.38 -9.77
C ALA A 228 0.85 -7.62 -10.69
N GLU A 229 0.40 -8.86 -10.81
CA GLU A 229 -0.71 -9.21 -11.68
C GLU A 229 -2.07 -8.98 -11.03
N ARG A 230 -2.18 -9.24 -9.73
CA ARG A 230 -3.47 -9.43 -9.04
C ARG A 230 -3.79 -8.37 -8.01
N CYS A 231 -2.80 -7.69 -7.46
CA CYS A 231 -3.03 -6.65 -6.47
C CYS A 231 -3.09 -5.26 -7.13
N SER A 232 -4.04 -4.44 -6.69
CA SER A 232 -4.24 -3.09 -7.21
C SER A 232 -4.65 -2.15 -6.09
N LEU A 233 -4.01 -0.99 -6.07
CA LEU A 233 -4.39 0.19 -5.33
C LEU A 233 -5.45 0.93 -6.14
N PHE A 234 -6.57 1.28 -5.51
CA PHE A 234 -7.60 2.15 -6.05
C PHE A 234 -7.51 3.47 -5.32
N PHE A 235 -7.64 4.57 -6.06
CA PHE A 235 -7.60 5.91 -5.50
C PHE A 235 -8.70 6.73 -6.17
N GLY A 236 -9.42 7.53 -5.40
CA GLY A 236 -10.56 8.27 -5.94
C GLY A 236 -10.92 9.53 -5.15
N TRP A 237 -11.65 10.40 -5.82
CA TRP A 237 -12.12 11.70 -5.32
C TRP A 237 -13.63 11.77 -5.42
N ALA A 238 -14.25 12.39 -4.43
CA ALA A 238 -15.60 12.93 -4.56
C ALA A 238 -15.69 14.28 -3.86
N ASP A 239 -16.35 15.19 -4.53
CA ASP A 239 -16.55 16.59 -4.13
C ASP A 239 -18.01 16.81 -3.71
N ASN A 240 -18.25 17.71 -2.75
CA ASN A 240 -19.57 18.11 -2.24
C ASN A 240 -20.35 16.94 -1.61
N CYS A 241 -19.70 16.34 -0.63
CA CYS A 241 -19.74 14.90 -0.39
C CYS A 241 -19.54 14.55 1.10
N ASN A 242 -20.18 15.31 2.00
CA ASN A 242 -20.12 15.10 3.46
C ASN A 242 -20.42 13.64 3.88
N GLY A 243 -19.38 12.82 4.10
CA GLY A 243 -19.52 11.40 4.46
C GLY A 243 -20.10 10.53 3.35
N CYS A 244 -19.73 10.78 2.09
CA CYS A 244 -20.26 10.06 0.93
C CYS A 244 -20.24 8.53 1.05
N THR A 245 -21.40 7.96 0.72
CA THR A 245 -21.60 6.51 0.52
C THR A 245 -21.67 6.12 -0.95
N THR A 246 -21.63 7.10 -1.86
CA THR A 246 -21.59 6.89 -3.31
C THR A 246 -20.16 6.60 -3.78
N PRO A 247 -20.00 5.95 -4.95
CA PRO A 247 -18.68 5.82 -5.57
C PRO A 247 -18.02 7.18 -5.83
N PRO A 248 -16.68 7.24 -5.82
CA PRO A 248 -15.97 8.45 -6.19
C PRO A 248 -16.26 8.87 -7.64
N THR A 249 -16.41 10.17 -7.86
CA THR A 249 -16.68 10.76 -9.19
C THR A 249 -15.45 10.75 -10.08
N LYS A 250 -14.26 10.75 -9.48
CA LYS A 250 -12.99 10.44 -10.16
C LYS A 250 -12.32 9.26 -9.51
N TRP A 251 -11.69 8.40 -10.29
CA TRP A 251 -10.86 7.36 -9.73
C TRP A 251 -9.91 6.79 -10.76
N GLY A 252 -8.94 6.03 -10.28
CA GLY A 252 -8.09 5.19 -11.09
C GLY A 252 -7.45 4.11 -10.26
N THR A 253 -6.49 3.42 -10.88
CA THR A 253 -5.80 2.30 -10.27
C THR A 253 -4.31 2.38 -10.51
N ALA A 254 -3.54 1.92 -9.53
CA ALA A 254 -2.13 1.66 -9.66
C ALA A 254 -1.81 0.25 -9.17
N LYS A 255 -1.02 -0.48 -9.93
CA LYS A 255 -0.43 -1.76 -9.53
C LYS A 255 1.06 -1.76 -9.85
N VAL A 256 1.77 -2.79 -9.42
CA VAL A 256 3.21 -2.86 -9.70
C VAL A 256 3.43 -2.86 -11.21
N GLY A 257 4.13 -1.83 -11.71
CA GLY A 257 4.52 -1.69 -13.11
C GLY A 257 3.48 -1.09 -14.06
N THR A 258 2.23 -0.86 -13.64
CA THR A 258 1.24 -0.16 -14.49
C THR A 258 0.16 0.51 -13.65
N CYS A 259 -0.46 1.54 -14.22
CA CYS A 259 -1.65 2.17 -13.69
C CYS A 259 -2.75 2.19 -14.77
N ALA A 260 -3.94 2.66 -14.42
CA ALA A 260 -5.00 2.96 -15.37
C ALA A 260 -5.87 4.09 -14.83
N ASN A 261 -6.26 4.99 -15.73
CA ASN A 261 -7.30 5.97 -15.46
C ASN A 261 -8.67 5.27 -15.43
N GLY A 262 -9.45 5.53 -14.40
CA GLY A 262 -10.85 5.14 -14.32
C GLY A 262 -11.75 6.24 -14.87
N ILE A 263 -12.68 6.71 -14.05
CA ILE A 263 -13.58 7.83 -14.39
C ILE A 263 -12.93 9.14 -13.93
N GLY A 264 -13.28 10.25 -14.58
CA GLY A 264 -12.80 11.60 -14.25
C GLY A 264 -11.91 12.15 -15.34
N ILE A 265 -12.05 13.46 -15.59
CA ILE A 265 -11.16 14.17 -16.52
C ILE A 265 -9.82 14.48 -15.81
N ASP A 266 -8.83 14.84 -16.62
CA ASP A 266 -7.45 15.22 -16.25
C ASP A 266 -6.61 14.21 -15.48
N ASN A 267 -7.16 13.13 -14.95
CA ASN A 267 -6.42 12.05 -14.30
C ASN A 267 -5.26 11.56 -15.17
N THR A 268 -4.12 11.29 -14.55
CA THR A 268 -2.93 10.80 -15.26
C THR A 268 -2.57 9.40 -14.79
N CYS A 269 -2.00 8.63 -15.71
CA CYS A 269 -1.34 7.38 -15.40
C CYS A 269 0.04 7.41 -16.05
N THR A 270 1.06 7.52 -15.20
CA THR A 270 2.43 7.74 -15.64
C THR A 270 3.39 6.91 -14.80
N THR A 271 4.51 6.53 -15.41
CA THR A 271 5.61 5.88 -14.69
C THR A 271 6.68 6.92 -14.36
N PHE A 272 7.01 7.04 -13.08
CA PHE A 272 8.05 7.94 -12.59
C PHE A 272 9.26 7.17 -12.10
N THR A 273 10.43 7.79 -12.14
CA THR A 273 11.61 7.33 -11.40
C THR A 273 11.73 8.18 -10.13
N LEU A 274 11.46 7.58 -8.99
CA LEU A 274 11.48 8.18 -7.65
C LEU A 274 12.65 7.59 -6.86
N GLY A 275 13.76 8.33 -6.80
CA GLY A 275 15.03 7.80 -6.33
C GLY A 275 15.51 6.66 -7.23
N GLU A 276 15.80 5.49 -6.66
CA GLU A 276 16.19 4.28 -7.41
C GLU A 276 14.98 3.49 -7.95
N ALA A 277 13.77 3.98 -7.70
CA ALA A 277 12.55 3.24 -7.97
C ALA A 277 11.75 3.78 -9.17
N THR A 278 11.63 2.99 -10.23
CA THR A 278 10.55 3.13 -11.21
C THR A 278 9.20 2.68 -10.63
N VAL A 279 8.21 3.57 -10.59
CA VAL A 279 6.88 3.35 -10.02
C VAL A 279 5.81 3.83 -10.99
N ALA A 280 4.84 2.97 -11.31
CA ALA A 280 3.63 3.39 -12.00
C ALA A 280 2.68 4.03 -10.98
N MET A 281 2.31 5.29 -11.22
CA MET A 281 1.47 6.06 -10.33
C MET A 281 0.25 6.59 -11.07
N PHE A 282 -0.89 6.50 -10.38
CA PHE A 282 -2.10 7.19 -10.78
C PHE A 282 -2.06 8.60 -10.17
N GLY A 283 -2.23 9.63 -11.00
CA GLY A 283 -2.34 11.03 -10.62
C GLY A 283 -3.79 11.48 -10.62
N LEU A 284 -4.31 11.77 -9.44
CA LEU A 284 -5.67 12.23 -9.21
C LEU A 284 -5.73 13.76 -9.28
N SER A 285 -6.60 14.25 -10.17
CA SER A 285 -7.26 15.57 -10.10
C SER A 285 -8.10 15.78 -8.84
N PRO A 286 -7.83 16.65 -7.85
CA PRO A 286 -8.96 17.27 -7.14
C PRO A 286 -9.81 18.10 -8.12
N TYR A 287 -11.04 18.47 -7.76
CA TYR A 287 -11.79 19.55 -8.42
C TYR A 287 -12.54 20.30 -7.35
N GLY A 288 -12.82 21.57 -7.64
CA GLY A 288 -13.41 22.48 -6.66
C GLY A 288 -12.36 22.95 -5.68
N ASP A 289 -12.80 23.78 -4.75
CA ASP A 289 -12.04 24.09 -3.56
C ASP A 289 -12.04 22.83 -2.70
N VAL A 290 -10.89 22.36 -2.25
CA VAL A 290 -10.84 21.21 -1.38
C VAL A 290 -11.09 21.62 0.07
N ASP A 291 -12.20 21.15 0.62
CA ASP A 291 -12.68 21.52 1.95
C ASP A 291 -13.32 20.35 2.73
N GLY A 292 -13.91 20.73 3.88
CA GLY A 292 -14.73 19.91 4.79
C GLY A 292 -15.71 18.91 4.16
N ASN A 293 -16.16 19.18 2.94
CA ASN A 293 -17.19 18.42 2.26
C ASN A 293 -16.64 17.41 1.26
N ASP A 294 -15.34 17.40 0.99
CA ASP A 294 -14.71 16.47 0.05
C ASP A 294 -14.34 15.14 0.72
N ALA A 295 -14.17 14.10 -0.11
CA ALA A 295 -13.69 12.81 0.34
C ALA A 295 -12.61 12.25 -0.61
N LEU A 296 -11.46 11.92 -0.01
CA LEU A 296 -10.41 11.15 -0.65
C LEU A 296 -10.54 9.67 -0.29
N TYR A 297 -10.63 8.83 -1.31
CA TYR A 297 -10.79 7.39 -1.17
C TYR A 297 -9.51 6.62 -1.50
N VAL A 298 -9.21 5.63 -0.66
CA VAL A 298 -8.24 4.58 -0.96
C VAL A 298 -8.91 3.21 -0.89
N GLY A 299 -8.55 2.34 -1.83
CA GLY A 299 -8.93 0.93 -1.87
C GLY A 299 -7.73 0.05 -2.15
N PHE A 300 -7.74 -1.17 -1.62
CA PHE A 300 -6.72 -2.17 -1.95
C PHE A 300 -7.37 -3.52 -2.16
N HIS A 301 -7.09 -4.15 -3.30
CA HIS A 301 -7.71 -5.40 -3.69
C HIS A 301 -6.71 -6.32 -4.40
N CYS A 302 -6.67 -7.58 -3.99
CA CYS A 302 -5.94 -8.66 -4.64
C CYS A 302 -6.92 -9.74 -5.11
N ARG A 303 -6.80 -10.22 -6.35
CA ARG A 303 -7.69 -11.23 -6.96
C ARG A 303 -7.14 -12.65 -6.95
#